data_AF-L1P8Y9-F1
#
_entry.id   AF-L1P8Y9-F1
#
_cell.length_a   1.000
_cell.length_b   1.000
_cell.length_c   1.000
_cell.angle_alpha   90.00
_cell.angle_beta   90.00
_cell.angle_gamma   90.00
#
_symmetry.space_group_name_H-M   'P 1'
#
loop_
_entity.id
_entity.type
_entity.pdbx_description
1 polymer ?
#
loop_
_entity_poly.entity_id
_entity_poly.type
_entity_poly.pdbx_seq_one_letter_code
_entity_poly.pdbx_strand_id
1 'polypeptide(L)' 'MGIAMNIYEKLKPMENDLRLVYKHGGRVACEIFRDLEIYEEYQKSNAPKMERYTFISEQFKISESLVRAIIKQMGKKICS' A
#
# COMPACT_ATOMS: atom_id res chain seq x y z
N MET A 1 26.44 -3.08 -0.71
CA MET A 1 25.34 -2.10 -0.62
C MET A 1 24.06 -2.88 -0.35
N GLY A 2 23.49 -2.78 0.86
CA GLY A 2 22.20 -3.43 1.16
C GLY A 2 21.10 -2.84 0.28
N ILE A 3 20.26 -3.70 -0.32
CA ILE A 3 19.12 -3.27 -1.12
C ILE A 3 18.17 -2.55 -0.17
N ALA A 4 18.05 -1.23 -0.33
CA ALA A 4 17.09 -0.44 0.45
C ALA A 4 15.67 -0.78 -0.03
N MET A 5 15.01 -1.68 0.70
CA MET A 5 13.65 -2.14 0.39
C MET A 5 12.62 -1.24 1.08
N ASN A 6 11.52 -0.90 0.40
CA ASN A 6 10.42 -0.17 1.02
C ASN A 6 9.40 -1.12 1.69
N ILE A 7 8.45 -0.57 2.46
CA ILE A 7 7.43 -1.37 3.16
C ILE A 7 6.61 -2.19 2.16
N TYR A 8 6.21 -1.61 1.03
CA TYR A 8 5.45 -2.32 0.00
C TYR A 8 6.19 -3.54 -0.53
N GLU A 9 7.47 -3.40 -0.89
CA GLU A 9 8.31 -4.49 -1.40
C GLU A 9 8.48 -5.62 -0.38
N LYS A 10 8.44 -5.31 0.92
CA LYS A 10 8.46 -6.31 1.99
C LYS A 10 7.13 -7.05 2.12
N LEU A 11 6.01 -6.32 2.03
CA LEU A 11 4.68 -6.87 2.30
C LEU A 11 4.07 -7.57 1.10
N LYS A 12 4.31 -7.10 -0.12
CA LYS A 12 3.69 -7.63 -1.35
C LYS A 12 3.94 -9.13 -1.55
N PRO A 13 5.16 -9.68 -1.32
CA PRO A 13 5.39 -11.12 -1.44
C PRO A 13 4.62 -11.95 -0.40
N MET A 14 4.30 -11.36 0.77
CA MET A 14 3.57 -12.01 1.85
C MET A 14 2.05 -11.87 1.71
N GLU A 15 1.56 -11.14 0.71
CA GLU A 15 0.13 -10.78 0.61
C GLU A 15 -0.77 -12.03 0.61
N ASN A 16 -0.42 -13.06 -0.17
CA ASN A 16 -1.19 -14.29 -0.26
C ASN A 16 -1.21 -15.06 1.08
N ASP A 17 -0.07 -15.13 1.76
CA ASP A 17 0.03 -15.79 3.06
C ASP A 17 -0.79 -15.03 4.12
N LEU A 18 -0.72 -13.69 4.10
CA LEU A 18 -1.52 -12.84 4.98
C LEU A 18 -3.03 -13.01 4.70
N ARG A 19 -3.44 -13.10 3.44
CA ARG A 19 -4.83 -13.38 3.05
C ARG A 19 -5.28 -14.75 3.56
N LEU A 20 -4.42 -15.76 3.47
CA LEU A 20 -4.68 -17.10 3.98
C LEU A 20 -4.86 -17.08 5.51
N VAL A 21 -3.92 -16.47 6.24
CA VAL A 21 -3.98 -16.31 7.70
C VAL A 21 -5.27 -15.60 8.12
N TYR A 22 -5.64 -14.50 7.45
CA TYR A 22 -6.88 -13.78 7.71
C TYR A 22 -8.12 -14.67 7.49
N LYS A 23 -8.17 -15.42 6.39
CA LYS A 23 -9.26 -16.35 6.07
C LYS A 23 -9.44 -17.45 7.11
N HIS A 24 -8.35 -17.87 7.76
CA HIS A 24 -8.36 -18.87 8.83
C HIS A 24 -8.56 -18.28 10.24
N GLY A 25 -8.98 -17.01 10.35
CA GLY A 25 -9.29 -16.36 11.63
C GLY A 25 -8.06 -15.80 12.35
N GLY A 26 -6.91 -15.74 11.69
CA GLY A 26 -5.74 -15.06 12.20
C GLY A 26 -5.93 -13.55 12.28
N ARG A 27 -5.25 -12.91 13.24
CA ARG A 27 -5.33 -11.46 13.46
C ARG A 27 -4.44 -10.72 12.45
N VAL A 28 -5.01 -10.42 11.30
CA VAL A 28 -4.40 -9.54 10.29
C VAL A 28 -5.27 -8.30 10.13
N ALA A 29 -4.65 -7.12 10.19
CA ALA A 29 -5.34 -5.87 9.90
C ALA A 29 -5.77 -5.88 8.43
N CYS A 30 -7.09 -5.88 8.18
CA CYS A 30 -7.63 -5.99 6.82
C CYS A 30 -7.27 -4.77 5.95
N GLU A 31 -6.95 -3.65 6.59
CA GLU A 31 -6.49 -2.41 5.97
C GLU A 31 -5.19 -2.62 5.19
N ILE A 32 -4.34 -3.59 5.57
CA ILE A 32 -3.08 -3.88 4.87
C ILE A 32 -3.33 -4.22 3.40
N PHE A 33 -4.39 -4.98 3.09
CA PHE A 33 -4.70 -5.36 1.70
C PHE A 33 -5.13 -4.15 0.87
N ARG A 34 -5.98 -3.29 1.44
CA ARG A 34 -6.39 -2.04 0.80
C ARG A 34 -5.19 -1.12 0.57
N ASP A 35 -4.31 -1.01 1.56
CA ASP A 35 -3.16 -0.11 1.50
C ASP A 35 -2.14 -0.59 0.45
N LEU A 36 -1.98 -1.91 0.27
CA LEU A 36 -1.19 -2.51 -0.81
C LEU A 36 -1.78 -2.16 -2.18
N GLU A 37 -3.10 -2.33 -2.36
CA GLU A 37 -3.81 -2.00 -3.60
C GLU A 37 -3.72 -0.50 -3.94
N ILE A 38 -3.86 0.38 -2.94
CA ILE A 38 -3.71 1.83 -3.09
C ILE A 38 -2.29 2.19 -3.58
N TYR A 39 -1.26 1.59 -2.98
CA TYR A 39 0.11 1.87 -3.39
C TYR A 39 0.42 1.34 -4.78
N GLU A 40 -0.10 0.16 -5.12
CA GLU A 40 0.04 -0.43 -6.45
C GLU A 40 -0.63 0.45 -7.51
N GLU A 41 -1.85 0.94 -7.26
CA GLU A 41 -2.54 1.87 -8.16
C GLU A 41 -1.76 3.18 -8.35
N TYR A 42 -1.17 3.71 -7.28
CA TYR A 42 -0.31 4.89 -7.36
C TYR A 42 0.92 4.70 -8.27
N GLN A 43 1.49 3.49 -8.30
CA GLN A 43 2.66 3.16 -9.13
C GLN A 43 2.30 2.96 -10.61
N LYS A 44 1.06 2.59 -10.95
CA LYS A 44 0.63 2.34 -12.34
C LYS A 44 0.58 3.60 -13.20
N SER A 45 0.41 4.77 -12.58
CA SER A 45 0.23 6.04 -13.28
C SER A 45 1.43 6.97 -13.13
N ASN A 46 1.81 7.61 -14.23
CA ASN A 46 2.80 8.70 -14.27
C ASN A 46 2.16 10.10 -14.21
N ALA A 47 0.84 10.18 -13.97
CA ALA A 47 0.16 11.45 -13.82
C ALA A 47 0.73 12.29 -12.65
N PRO A 48 0.53 13.61 -12.67
CA PRO A 48 0.90 14.49 -11.56
C PRO A 48 0.45 13.94 -10.21
N LYS A 49 1.30 14.13 -9.20
CA LYS A 49 1.14 13.54 -7.86
C LYS A 49 -0.23 13.82 -7.24
N MET A 50 -0.73 15.05 -7.39
CA MET A 50 -2.01 15.48 -6.85
C MET A 50 -3.19 14.80 -7.56
N GLU A 51 -3.16 14.72 -8.89
CA GLU A 51 -4.19 14.05 -9.69
C GLU A 51 -4.29 12.56 -9.34
N ARG A 52 -3.15 11.89 -9.11
CA ARG A 52 -3.14 10.50 -8.62
C ARG A 52 -3.82 10.37 -7.27
N TYR A 53 -3.60 11.31 -6.35
CA TYR A 53 -4.23 11.27 -5.03
C TYR A 53 -5.73 11.43 -5.10
N THR A 54 -6.22 12.39 -5.90
CA THR A 54 -7.65 12.61 -6.13
C THR A 54 -8.30 11.38 -6.77
N PHE A 55 -7.70 10.85 -7.85
CA PHE A 55 -8.21 9.66 -8.54
C PHE A 55 -8.33 8.45 -7.60
N ILE A 56 -7.29 8.15 -6.83
CA ILE A 56 -7.28 7.02 -5.89
C ILE A 56 -8.27 7.27 -4.73
N SER A 57 -8.38 8.51 -4.26
CA SER A 57 -9.34 8.91 -3.23
C SER A 57 -10.78 8.61 -3.67
N GLU A 58 -11.12 8.95 -4.91
CA GLU A 58 -12.43 8.68 -5.51
C GLU A 58 -12.65 7.17 -5.70
N GLN A 59 -11.67 6.45 -6.26
CA GLN A 59 -11.75 5.01 -6.52
C GLN A 59 -12.01 4.20 -5.23
N PHE A 60 -11.26 4.49 -4.17
CA PHE A 60 -11.33 3.75 -2.91
C PHE A 60 -12.32 4.36 -1.89
N LYS A 61 -12.99 5.46 -2.23
CA LYS A 61 -13.94 6.18 -1.37
C LYS A 61 -13.36 6.54 0.01
N ILE A 62 -12.11 7.00 0.02
CA ILE A 62 -11.40 7.47 1.21
C ILE A 62 -10.87 8.87 0.98
N SER A 63 -10.52 9.61 2.04
CA SER A 63 -9.99 10.97 1.89
C SER A 63 -8.60 10.98 1.24
N GLU A 64 -8.31 12.02 0.45
CA GLU A 64 -6.97 12.24 -0.11
C GLU A 64 -5.87 12.28 0.96
N SER A 65 -6.19 12.80 2.16
CA SER A 65 -5.24 12.83 3.27
C SER A 65 -4.83 11.41 3.69
N LEU A 66 -5.77 10.47 3.68
CA LEU A 66 -5.48 9.07 4.00
C LEU A 66 -4.67 8.42 2.87
N VAL A 67 -5.02 8.66 1.60
CA VAL A 67 -4.24 8.19 0.44
C VAL A 67 -2.78 8.64 0.54
N ARG A 68 -2.55 9.92 0.85
CA ARG A 68 -1.19 10.48 1.04
C ARG A 68 -0.44 9.78 2.17
N ALA A 69 -1.11 9.52 3.28
CA ALA A 69 -0.51 8.85 4.43
C ALA A 69 -0.09 7.42 4.08
N ILE A 70 -0.96 6.67 3.40
CA ILE A 70 -0.70 5.30 2.92
C ILE A 70 0.50 5.29 1.97
N ILE A 71 0.52 6.18 0.98
CA ILE A 71 1.61 6.24 -0.01
C ILE A 71 2.94 6.59 0.65
N LYS A 72 2.94 7.52 1.62
CA LYS A 72 4.12 7.85 2.41
C LYS A 72 4.60 6.66 3.25
N GLN A 73 3.69 5.92 3.86
CA GLN A 73 4.00 4.75 4.68
C GLN A 73 4.57 3.63 3.83
N MET A 74 3.87 3.22 2.77
CA MET A 74 4.29 2.13 1.89
C MET A 74 5.62 2.41 1.18
N GLY A 75 5.87 3.66 0.80
CA GLY A 75 7.14 4.09 0.22
C GLY A 75 8.29 4.30 1.23
N LYS A 76 8.06 4.12 2.54
CA LYS A 76 9.09 4.29 3.56
C LYS A 76 10.17 3.21 3.39
N LYS A 77 11.42 3.64 3.23
CA LYS A 77 12.58 2.74 3.17
C LYS A 77 12.78 2.05 4.52
N ILE A 78 13.03 0.75 4.47
CA ILE A 78 13.46 -0.07 5.59
C ILE A 78 14.95 -0.35 5.37
N CYS A 79 15.79 0.05 6.32
CA CYS A 79 17.16 -0.42 6.37
C CYS A 79 17.16 -1.75 7.15
N SER A 80 17.57 -2.83 6.50
CA SER A 80 17.97 -4.07 7.17
C SER A 80 19.43 -3.99 7.59
#